data_AF-A0A7H1ALM6-F1
#
_entry.id   AF-A0A7H1ALM6-F1
#
_cell.length_a   1.000
_cell.length_b   1.000
_cell.length_c   1.000
_cell.angle_alpha   90.00
_cell.angle_beta   90.00
_cell.angle_gamma   90.00
#
_symmetry.space_group_name_H-M   'P 1'
#
loop_
_entity.id
_entity.type
_entity.pdbx_description
1 polymer ?
#
loop_
_entity_poly.entity_id
_entity_poly.type
_entity_poly.pdbx_seq_one_letter_code
_entity_poly.pdbx_strand_id
1 'polypeptide(L)'
;MNSPVDARGLRLTKLKQAQRQLALLSAQAQQRAAAQRREEAAALRASAEQTLHLATLQPEDGLTRSLLFDRLRVLAVARAHALETGHAAGDMEADATRCDAAERVQRERAALQHRKQKKLEHWHAQQRRATNRLRESRLHTQTLDEIACRRRSPR
;
A
#
# COMPACT_ATOMS: atom_id res chain seq x y z
N MET A 1 -13.16 -36.83 -8.98
CA MET A 1 -11.88 -36.53 -8.29
C MET A 1 -11.24 -35.33 -8.99
N ASN A 2 -10.84 -34.29 -8.24
CA ASN A 2 -10.21 -33.11 -8.82
C ASN A 2 -8.80 -33.46 -9.31
N SER A 3 -8.45 -33.09 -10.54
CA SER A 3 -7.11 -33.33 -11.07
C SER A 3 -6.07 -32.62 -10.19
N PRO A 4 -4.88 -33.20 -9.94
CA PRO A 4 -3.80 -32.53 -9.21
C PRO A 4 -3.41 -31.17 -9.83
N VAL A 5 -3.66 -30.98 -11.13
CA VAL A 5 -3.45 -29.71 -11.84
C VAL A 5 -4.44 -28.63 -11.39
N ASP A 6 -5.71 -28.99 -11.18
CA ASP A 6 -6.75 -28.06 -10.70
C ASP A 6 -6.50 -27.62 -9.26
N ALA A 7 -6.05 -28.54 -8.41
CA ALA A 7 -5.70 -28.24 -7.02
C ALA A 7 -4.50 -27.29 -6.92
N ARG A 8 -3.47 -27.48 -7.75
CA ARG A 8 -2.32 -26.57 -7.84
C ARG A 8 -2.73 -25.19 -8.36
N GLY A 9 -3.62 -25.14 -9.34
CA GLY A 9 -4.19 -23.91 -9.87
C GLY A 9 -4.88 -23.03 -8.82
N LEU A 10 -5.78 -23.64 -8.05
CA LEU A 10 -6.48 -22.96 -6.96
C LEU A 10 -5.53 -22.46 -5.85
N ARG A 11 -4.44 -23.18 -5.59
CA ARG A 11 -3.41 -22.72 -4.64
C ARG A 11 -2.67 -21.49 -5.17
N LEU A 12 -2.34 -21.48 -6.47
CA LEU A 12 -1.67 -20.34 -7.10
C LEU A 12 -2.54 -19.09 -7.15
N THR A 13 -3.85 -19.22 -7.44
CA THR A 13 -4.77 -18.07 -7.40
C THR A 13 -4.89 -17.50 -5.98
N LYS A 14 -5.07 -18.36 -4.97
CA LYS A 14 -5.09 -17.96 -3.55
C LYS A 14 -3.78 -17.27 -3.14
N LEU A 15 -2.64 -17.78 -3.58
CA LEU A 15 -1.34 -17.16 -3.32
C LEU A 15 -1.25 -15.76 -3.94
N LYS A 16 -1.73 -15.56 -5.17
CA LYS A 16 -1.75 -14.23 -5.81
C LYS A 16 -2.71 -13.27 -5.12
N GLN A 17 -3.85 -13.76 -4.64
CA GLN A 17 -4.78 -12.99 -3.84
C GLN A 17 -4.15 -12.54 -2.51
N ALA A 18 -3.48 -13.44 -1.80
CA ALA A 18 -2.77 -13.12 -0.56
C ALA A 18 -1.65 -12.09 -0.80
N GLN A 19 -0.83 -12.27 -1.86
CA GLN A 19 0.22 -11.32 -2.23
C GLN A 19 -0.33 -9.93 -2.55
N ARG A 20 -1.49 -9.85 -3.23
CA ARG A 20 -2.19 -8.58 -3.45
C ARG A 20 -2.62 -7.94 -2.14
N GLN A 21 -3.25 -8.71 -1.24
CA GLN A 21 -3.73 -8.20 0.05
C GLN A 21 -2.57 -7.67 0.90
N LEU A 22 -1.47 -8.41 0.99
CA LEU A 22 -0.26 -7.97 1.70
C LEU A 22 0.30 -6.66 1.12
N ALA A 23 0.37 -6.54 -0.21
CA ALA A 23 0.83 -5.31 -0.85
C ALA A 23 -0.09 -4.12 -0.55
N LEU A 24 -1.42 -4.33 -0.53
CA LEU A 24 -2.37 -3.27 -0.15
C LEU A 24 -2.25 -2.86 1.32
N LEU A 25 -2.09 -3.81 2.23
CA LEU A 25 -1.87 -3.52 3.65
C LEU A 25 -0.55 -2.77 3.85
N SER A 26 0.50 -3.16 3.13
CA SER A 26 1.78 -2.44 3.15
C SER A 26 1.63 -1.01 2.61
N ALA A 27 0.86 -0.79 1.53
CA ALA A 27 0.57 0.54 1.03
C ALA A 27 -0.17 1.40 2.08
N GLN A 28 -1.20 0.85 2.73
CA GLN A 28 -1.93 1.54 3.79
C GLN A 28 -1.02 1.90 4.98
N ALA A 29 -0.09 1.02 5.35
CA ALA A 29 0.87 1.30 6.40
C ALA A 29 1.80 2.47 6.01
N GLN A 30 2.29 2.50 4.76
CA GLN A 30 3.11 3.61 4.27
C GLN A 30 2.33 4.93 4.22
N GLN A 31 1.07 4.90 3.81
CA GLN A 31 0.20 6.08 3.82
C GLN A 31 0.02 6.64 5.24
N ARG A 32 -0.19 5.77 6.24
CA ARG A 32 -0.30 6.19 7.65
C ARG A 32 1.01 6.76 8.17
N ALA A 33 2.14 6.12 7.85
CA ALA A 33 3.45 6.63 8.22
C ALA A 33 3.72 8.01 7.61
N ALA A 34 3.40 8.22 6.32
CA ALA A 34 3.53 9.52 5.68
C ALA A 34 2.67 10.59 6.36
N ALA A 35 1.42 10.26 6.73
CA ALA A 35 0.54 11.18 7.45
C ALA A 35 1.12 11.57 8.82
N GLN A 36 1.59 10.59 9.60
CA GLN A 36 2.23 10.83 10.90
C GLN A 36 3.47 11.74 10.76
N ARG A 37 4.33 11.49 9.78
CA ARG A 37 5.50 12.33 9.53
C ARG A 37 5.15 13.78 9.16
N ARG A 38 4.08 13.99 8.40
CA ARG A 38 3.59 15.35 8.09
C ARG A 38 3.01 16.04 9.32
N GLU A 39 2.30 15.32 10.17
CA GLU A 39 1.79 15.84 11.45
C GLU A 39 2.95 16.24 12.38
N GLU A 40 3.97 15.40 12.50
CA GLU A 40 5.20 15.70 13.24
C GLU A 40 5.92 16.94 12.68
N ALA A 41 6.09 17.03 11.36
CA ALA A 41 6.68 18.20 10.71
C ALA A 41 5.89 19.48 10.98
N ALA A 42 4.56 19.42 10.90
CA ALA A 42 3.69 20.55 11.20
C ALA A 42 3.79 20.97 12.68
N ALA A 43 3.84 20.01 13.60
CA ALA A 43 4.01 20.28 15.02
C ALA A 43 5.35 20.95 15.33
N LEU A 44 6.44 20.50 14.69
CA LEU A 44 7.76 21.13 14.83
C LEU A 44 7.76 22.58 14.34
N ARG A 45 7.11 22.86 13.20
CA ARG A 45 6.97 24.24 12.70
C ARG A 45 6.15 25.12 13.62
N ALA A 46 5.00 24.61 14.10
CA ALA A 46 4.18 25.35 15.04
C ALA A 46 4.95 25.66 16.34
N SER A 47 5.74 24.70 16.84
CA SER A 47 6.62 24.90 17.97
C SER A 47 7.68 25.98 17.70
N ALA A 48 8.33 25.94 16.53
CA ALA A 48 9.33 26.92 16.11
C ALA A 48 8.74 28.34 16.03
N GLU A 49 7.56 28.47 15.43
CA GLU A 49 6.83 29.74 15.33
C GLU A 49 6.45 30.28 16.71
N GLN A 50 5.97 29.42 17.61
CA GLN A 50 5.67 29.80 19.00
C GLN A 50 6.92 30.29 19.74
N THR A 51 8.06 29.61 19.60
CA THR A 51 9.31 30.05 20.21
C THR A 51 9.74 31.44 19.71
N LEU A 52 9.59 31.71 18.42
CA LEU A 52 9.89 33.03 17.85
C LEU A 52 8.92 34.10 18.34
N HIS A 53 7.63 33.78 18.41
CA HIS A 53 6.61 34.69 18.91
C HIS A 53 6.89 35.10 20.37
N LEU A 54 7.23 34.13 21.23
CA LEU A 54 7.59 34.38 22.63
C LEU A 54 8.88 35.20 22.77
N ALA A 55 9.83 35.04 21.87
CA ALA A 55 11.10 35.77 21.89
C ALA A 55 11.06 37.14 21.19
N THR A 56 9.91 37.52 20.61
CA THR A 56 9.77 38.77 19.87
C THR A 56 9.95 39.97 20.80
N LEU A 57 10.90 40.85 20.44
CA LEU A 57 11.22 42.03 21.22
C LEU A 57 10.15 43.10 21.01
N GLN A 58 9.56 43.58 22.10
CA GLN A 58 8.69 44.75 22.09
C GLN A 58 9.54 46.03 22.23
N PRO A 59 9.18 47.11 21.52
CA PRO A 59 9.82 48.40 21.70
C PRO A 59 9.47 48.95 23.09
N GLU A 60 10.49 49.20 23.90
CA GLU A 60 10.36 49.75 25.25
C GLU A 60 11.35 50.89 25.42
N ASP A 61 10.88 52.00 26.00
CA ASP A 61 11.71 53.16 26.29
C ASP A 61 12.50 52.96 27.60
N GLY A 62 13.74 53.47 27.65
CA GLY A 62 14.54 53.47 28.88
C GLY A 62 15.27 52.17 29.21
N LEU A 63 15.44 51.25 28.26
CA LEU A 63 16.24 50.04 28.48
C LEU A 63 17.72 50.34 28.78
N THR A 64 18.25 49.71 29.83
CA THR A 64 19.70 49.69 30.06
C THR A 64 20.39 48.83 29.02
N ARG A 65 21.66 49.16 28.73
CA ARG A 65 22.49 48.43 27.75
C ARG A 65 22.54 46.92 28.05
N SER A 66 22.72 46.52 29.30
CA SER A 66 22.80 45.11 29.69
C SER A 66 21.50 44.36 29.39
N LEU A 67 20.35 44.91 29.79
CA LEU A 67 19.03 44.32 29.52
C LEU A 67 18.77 44.15 28.02
N LEU A 68 19.19 45.11 27.20
CA LEU A 68 19.07 45.02 25.75
C LEU A 68 19.87 43.84 25.19
N PHE A 69 21.12 43.65 25.62
CA PHE A 69 21.97 42.54 25.18
C PHE A 69 21.42 41.18 25.62
N ASP A 70 20.93 41.07 26.87
CA ASP A 70 20.32 39.83 27.36
C ASP A 70 19.10 39.44 26.54
N ARG A 71 18.24 40.41 26.21
CA ARG A 71 17.08 40.21 25.34
C ARG A 71 17.46 39.80 23.91
N LEU A 72 18.45 40.47 23.32
CA LEU A 72 18.98 40.09 22.00
C LEU A 72 19.58 38.68 22.01
N ARG A 73 20.21 38.26 23.11
CA ARG A 73 20.74 36.91 23.28
C ARG A 73 19.61 35.88 23.30
N VAL A 74 18.52 36.14 24.02
CA VAL A 74 17.33 35.27 24.02
C VAL A 74 16.74 35.17 22.61
N LEU A 75 16.59 36.29 21.91
CA LEU A 75 16.10 36.30 20.53
C LEU A 75 17.01 35.49 19.58
N ALA A 76 18.34 35.63 19.71
CA ALA A 76 19.29 34.89 18.91
C ALA A 76 19.19 33.36 19.14
N VAL A 77 19.06 32.94 20.41
CA VAL A 77 18.85 31.52 20.76
C VAL A 77 17.52 31.00 20.20
N ALA A 78 16.44 31.78 20.33
CA ALA A 78 15.14 31.41 19.78
C ALA A 78 15.17 31.25 18.25
N ARG A 79 15.90 32.13 17.55
CA ARG A 79 16.11 32.03 16.09
C ARG A 79 16.94 30.82 15.71
N ALA A 80 18.00 30.52 16.45
CA ALA A 80 18.80 29.31 16.22
C ALA A 80 17.93 28.05 16.39
N HIS A 81 17.15 27.98 17.48
CA HIS A 81 16.23 26.87 17.71
C HIS A 81 15.18 26.73 16.60
N ALA A 82 14.60 27.84 16.13
CA ALA A 82 13.63 27.83 15.03
C ALA A 82 14.23 27.33 13.71
N LEU A 83 15.50 27.66 13.44
CA LEU A 83 16.21 27.15 12.27
C LEU A 83 16.46 25.64 12.37
N GLU A 84 16.94 25.16 13.52
CA GLU A 84 17.19 23.74 13.77
C GLU A 84 15.91 22.90 13.67
N THR A 85 14.84 23.34 14.33
CA THR A 85 13.53 22.69 14.27
C THR A 85 12.92 22.76 12.87
N GLY A 86 13.15 23.85 12.13
CA GLY A 86 12.79 23.97 10.72
C GLY A 86 13.51 22.94 9.84
N HIS A 87 14.81 22.69 10.09
CA HIS A 87 15.55 21.63 9.39
C HIS A 87 15.00 20.24 9.72
N ALA A 88 14.76 19.96 11.01
CA ALA A 88 14.16 18.70 11.44
C ALA A 88 12.77 18.47 10.83
N ALA A 89 11.94 19.52 10.71
CA ALA A 89 10.65 19.44 10.02
C ALA A 89 10.81 19.14 8.52
N GLY A 90 11.83 19.72 7.87
CA GLY A 90 12.17 19.41 6.48
C GLY A 90 12.57 17.96 6.28
N ASP A 91 13.35 17.39 7.20
CA ASP A 91 13.72 15.97 7.18
C ASP A 91 12.47 15.08 7.32
N MET A 92 11.55 15.41 8.23
CA MET A 92 10.28 14.67 8.40
C MET A 92 9.41 14.73 7.13
N GLU A 93 9.39 15.85 6.41
CA GLU A 93 8.70 15.92 5.12
C GLU A 93 9.38 15.11 4.04
N ALA A 94 10.72 15.14 3.98
CA ALA A 94 11.47 14.29 3.07
C ALA A 94 11.16 12.81 3.35
N ASP A 95 11.06 12.40 4.61
CA ASP A 95 10.65 11.05 5.01
C ASP A 95 9.22 10.74 4.54
N ALA A 96 8.28 11.68 4.72
CA ALA A 96 6.90 11.53 4.25
C ALA A 96 6.85 11.30 2.73
N THR A 97 7.62 12.06 1.94
CA THR A 97 7.67 11.87 0.48
C THR A 97 8.24 10.51 0.09
N ARG A 98 9.23 9.98 0.84
CA ARG A 98 9.75 8.63 0.63
C ARG A 98 8.70 7.56 0.96
N CYS A 99 7.90 7.76 2.00
CA CYS A 99 6.77 6.89 2.33
C CYS A 99 5.70 6.93 1.23
N ASP A 100 5.35 8.09 0.67
CA ASP A 100 4.40 8.19 -0.46
C ASP A 100 4.93 7.45 -1.70
N ALA A 101 6.22 7.58 -2.00
CA ALA A 101 6.84 6.85 -3.11
C ALA A 101 6.78 5.33 -2.88
N ALA A 102 7.08 4.87 -1.67
CA ALA A 102 6.96 3.47 -1.29
C ALA A 102 5.50 2.97 -1.38
N GLU A 103 4.52 3.76 -0.96
CA GLU A 103 3.10 3.46 -1.11
C GLU A 103 2.73 3.21 -2.57
N ARG A 104 3.12 4.13 -3.48
CA ARG A 104 2.84 4.01 -4.92
C ARG A 104 3.39 2.69 -5.48
N VAL A 105 4.63 2.36 -5.14
CA VAL A 105 5.24 1.08 -5.53
C VAL A 105 4.44 -0.12 -5.02
N GLN A 106 3.94 -0.09 -3.78
CA GLN A 106 3.13 -1.19 -3.25
C GLN A 106 1.75 -1.29 -3.92
N ARG A 107 1.13 -0.16 -4.26
CA ARG A 107 -0.13 -0.15 -5.04
C ARG A 107 0.08 -0.72 -6.43
N GLU A 108 1.16 -0.37 -7.12
CA GLU A 108 1.53 -0.94 -8.42
C GLU A 108 1.77 -2.45 -8.32
N ARG A 109 2.52 -2.90 -7.30
CA ARG A 109 2.70 -4.32 -7.02
C ARG A 109 1.36 -5.03 -6.80
N ALA A 110 0.45 -4.46 -6.04
CA ALA A 110 -0.89 -5.01 -5.82
C ALA A 110 -1.67 -5.14 -7.14
N ALA A 111 -1.61 -4.12 -8.00
CA ALA A 111 -2.25 -4.13 -9.32
C ALA A 111 -1.65 -5.23 -10.23
N LEU A 112 -0.33 -5.41 -10.22
CA LEU A 112 0.34 -6.48 -10.95
C LEU A 112 -0.09 -7.87 -10.46
N GLN A 113 -0.17 -8.09 -9.14
CA GLN A 113 -0.64 -9.37 -8.61
C GLN A 113 -2.11 -9.63 -8.96
N HIS A 114 -2.95 -8.58 -8.96
CA HIS A 114 -4.33 -8.70 -9.39
C HIS A 114 -4.45 -9.11 -10.87
N ARG A 115 -3.66 -8.50 -11.76
CA ARG A 115 -3.62 -8.90 -13.18
C ARG A 115 -3.19 -10.36 -13.34
N LYS A 116 -2.16 -10.80 -12.61
CA LYS A 116 -1.70 -12.20 -12.61
C LYS A 116 -2.78 -13.15 -12.08
N GLN A 117 -3.46 -12.79 -10.99
CA GLN A 117 -4.60 -13.53 -10.45
C GLN A 117 -5.69 -13.72 -11.52
N LYS A 118 -6.11 -12.64 -12.18
CA LYS A 118 -7.17 -12.69 -13.21
C LYS A 118 -6.79 -13.56 -14.40
N LYS A 119 -5.52 -13.49 -14.85
CA LYS A 119 -5.01 -14.35 -15.91
C LYS A 119 -5.08 -15.83 -15.54
N LEU A 120 -4.70 -16.18 -14.31
CA LEU A 120 -4.81 -17.55 -13.81
C LEU A 120 -6.26 -18.02 -13.71
N GLU A 121 -7.15 -17.19 -13.14
CA GLU A 121 -8.59 -17.49 -13.05
C GLU A 121 -9.20 -17.76 -14.43
N HIS A 122 -8.86 -16.93 -15.42
CA HIS A 122 -9.32 -17.09 -16.80
C HIS A 122 -8.84 -18.40 -17.43
N TRP A 123 -7.55 -18.71 -17.31
CA TRP A 123 -6.97 -19.94 -17.86
C TRP A 123 -7.62 -21.19 -17.24
N HIS A 124 -7.79 -21.21 -15.91
CA HIS A 124 -8.48 -22.32 -15.23
C HIS A 124 -9.95 -22.43 -15.60
N ALA A 125 -10.63 -21.31 -15.87
CA ALA A 125 -12.01 -21.35 -16.36
C ALA A 125 -12.09 -21.96 -17.76
N GLN A 126 -11.19 -21.59 -18.67
CA GLN A 126 -11.12 -22.18 -20.02
C GLN A 126 -10.82 -23.68 -19.97
N GLN A 127 -9.82 -24.09 -19.17
CA GLN A 127 -9.45 -25.49 -19.04
C GLN A 127 -10.62 -26.34 -18.50
N ARG A 128 -11.31 -25.87 -17.45
CA ARG A 128 -12.48 -26.55 -16.90
C ARG A 128 -13.64 -26.67 -17.90
N ARG A 129 -13.87 -25.65 -18.72
CA ARG A 129 -14.87 -25.72 -19.80
C ARG A 129 -14.49 -26.77 -20.84
N ALA A 130 -13.23 -26.82 -21.25
CA ALA A 130 -12.74 -27.81 -22.21
C ALA A 130 -12.84 -29.25 -21.67
N THR A 131 -12.44 -29.48 -20.41
CA THR A 131 -12.54 -30.81 -19.78
C THR A 131 -13.98 -31.25 -19.59
N ASN A 132 -14.89 -30.35 -19.19
CA ASN A 132 -16.31 -30.65 -19.08
C ASN A 132 -16.92 -31.02 -20.43
N ARG A 133 -16.64 -30.25 -21.51
CA ARG A 133 -17.10 -30.57 -22.86
C ARG A 133 -16.62 -31.95 -23.34
N LEU A 134 -15.35 -32.27 -23.10
CA LEU A 134 -14.80 -33.59 -23.43
C LEU A 134 -15.48 -34.71 -22.64
N ARG A 135 -15.76 -34.49 -21.36
CA ARG A 135 -16.46 -35.45 -20.51
C ARG A 135 -17.90 -35.65 -20.98
N GLU A 136 -18.62 -34.57 -21.27
CA GLU A 136 -20.00 -34.59 -21.81
C GLU A 136 -20.04 -35.34 -23.14
N SER A 137 -19.11 -35.05 -24.05
CA SER A 137 -19.01 -35.77 -25.33
C SER A 137 -18.75 -37.26 -25.14
N ARG A 138 -17.82 -37.65 -24.26
CA ARG A 138 -17.54 -39.08 -23.95
C ARG A 138 -18.74 -39.79 -23.34
N LEU A 139 -19.42 -39.14 -22.39
CA LEU A 139 -20.63 -39.69 -21.78
C LEU A 139 -21.72 -39.86 -22.85
N HIS A 140 -21.90 -38.87 -23.72
CA HIS A 140 -22.87 -38.94 -24.81
C HIS A 140 -22.58 -40.09 -25.77
N THR A 141 -21.33 -40.26 -26.23
CA THR A 141 -20.95 -41.39 -27.10
C THR A 141 -21.15 -42.73 -26.40
N GLN A 142 -20.75 -42.86 -25.13
CA GLN A 142 -20.99 -44.07 -24.34
C GLN A 142 -22.49 -44.40 -24.26
N THR A 143 -23.34 -43.39 -24.04
CA THR A 143 -24.79 -43.58 -23.97
C THR A 143 -25.35 -44.06 -25.31
N LEU A 144 -24.88 -43.50 -26.43
CA LEU A 144 -25.28 -43.94 -27.78
C LEU A 144 -24.82 -45.38 -28.07
N ASP A 145 -23.59 -45.73 -27.71
CA ASP A 145 -23.05 -47.08 -27.87
C ASP A 145 -23.83 -48.10 -27.03
N GLU A 146 -24.16 -47.77 -25.77
CA GLU A 146 -25.01 -48.61 -24.92
C GLU A 146 -26.40 -48.84 -25.54
N ILE A 147 -27.02 -47.79 -26.08
CA ILE A 147 -28.32 -47.89 -26.77
C ILE A 147 -28.19 -48.78 -28.02
N ALA A 148 -27.14 -48.61 -28.81
CA ALA A 148 -26.90 -49.39 -30.02
C ALA A 148 -26.65 -50.88 -29.71
N CYS A 149 -25.87 -51.18 -28.68
CA CYS A 149 -25.60 -52.54 -28.22
C CYS A 149 -26.86 -53.22 -27.66
N ARG A 150 -27.69 -52.51 -26.88
CA ARG A 150 -28.98 -53.04 -26.40
C ARG A 150 -29.93 -53.41 -27.54
N ARG A 151 -29.94 -52.65 -28.64
CA ARG A 151 -30.77 -52.94 -29.82
C ARG A 151 -30.27 -54.12 -30.65
N ARG A 152 -28.98 -54.48 -30.56
CA ARG A 152 -28.34 -55.54 -31.36
C ARG A 152 -28.24 -56.89 -30.66
N SER A 153 -28.58 -56.99 -29.38
CA SER A 153 -28.72 -58.27 -28.67
C SER A 153 -30.09 -58.87 -28.98
N PRO A 154 -30.20 -59.89 -29.86
CA PRO A 154 -31.44 -60.63 -29.98
C PRO A 154 -31.61 -61.44 -28.69
N ARG A 155 -32.82 -61.46 -28.13
CA ARG A 155 -33.22 -62.57 -27.28
C ARG A 155 -33.53 -63.77 -28.16
#